data_AF-A0A957VKA1-F1
#
_entry.id   AF-A0A957VKA1-F1
#
_cell.length_a   1.000
_cell.length_b   1.000
_cell.length_c   1.000
_cell.angle_alpha   90.00
_cell.angle_beta   90.00
_cell.angle_gamma   90.00
#
_symmetry.space_group_name_H-M   'P 1'
#
loop_
_entity.id
_entity.type
_entity.pdbx_description
1 polymer ?
#
loop_
_entity_poly.entity_id
_entity_poly.type
_entity_poly.pdbx_seq_one_letter_code
_entity_poly.pdbx_strand_id
1 'polypeptide(L)'
;MNTADFLPYRQIHLDYHTSEQITGIGADFDPDVFADTLAQAHVNSITCFARCHHGMLYYQSKRFPERIHPHLARPNLLIEQIEACHARGIRVPVYVTVQWDYYTSHLHPEWILEGDDGHILGTPPFEAGFYRWMNVNSPYADFLKEHVAEIFELMPVDGFFFDIVQPIPSADRYTQEKMRAAGLDPADATVRGQFALDSLNAFKRDMTAFVRGFSSECSIFYNAGHIGPRHR
;
A
#
# COMPACT_ATOMS: atom_id res chain seq x y z
N MET A 1 15.40 -7.87 -24.14
CA MET A 1 14.64 -8.84 -23.33
C MET A 1 13.59 -8.06 -22.59
N ASN A 2 12.34 -8.50 -22.62
CA ASN A 2 11.28 -7.88 -21.82
C ASN A 2 11.67 -8.02 -20.33
N THR A 3 11.72 -6.92 -19.59
CA THR A 3 12.08 -6.93 -18.17
C THR A 3 11.06 -7.68 -17.31
N ALA A 4 9.90 -8.02 -17.89
CA ALA A 4 8.87 -8.86 -17.28
C ALA A 4 9.25 -10.36 -17.19
N ASP A 5 10.21 -10.85 -17.99
CA ASP A 5 10.60 -12.28 -18.02
C ASP A 5 11.79 -12.61 -17.11
N PHE A 6 12.39 -11.61 -16.43
CA PHE A 6 13.48 -11.81 -15.49
C PHE A 6 12.94 -11.84 -14.06
N LEU A 7 12.84 -13.04 -13.48
CA LEU A 7 12.47 -13.20 -12.08
C LEU A 7 13.70 -12.89 -11.19
N PRO A 8 13.65 -11.88 -10.31
CA PRO A 8 14.76 -11.60 -9.41
C PRO A 8 14.92 -12.75 -8.41
N TYR A 9 16.11 -13.36 -8.36
CA TYR A 9 16.40 -14.56 -7.56
C TYR A 9 16.54 -14.32 -6.05
N ARG A 10 16.67 -13.06 -5.59
CA ARG A 10 16.95 -12.69 -4.19
C ARG A 10 16.35 -11.33 -3.88
N GLN A 11 15.16 -11.37 -3.29
CA GLN A 11 14.32 -10.20 -3.03
C GLN A 11 14.25 -9.92 -1.54
N ILE A 12 14.22 -8.64 -1.18
CA ILE A 12 13.98 -8.18 0.19
C ILE A 12 12.69 -7.38 0.23
N HIS A 13 11.82 -7.70 1.19
CA HIS A 13 10.76 -6.81 1.61
C HIS A 13 11.23 -6.10 2.90
N LEU A 14 11.49 -4.80 2.81
CA LEU A 14 12.01 -4.02 3.93
C LEU A 14 10.85 -3.40 4.71
N ASP A 15 10.40 -4.02 5.79
CA ASP A 15 9.33 -3.44 6.61
C ASP A 15 9.78 -2.11 7.25
N TYR A 16 9.09 -1.01 6.89
CA TYR A 16 9.45 0.35 7.30
C TYR A 16 8.19 1.17 7.68
N HIS A 17 7.66 0.90 8.87
CA HIS A 17 6.50 1.58 9.43
C HIS A 17 6.88 2.50 10.60
N THR A 18 7.02 3.79 10.33
CA THR A 18 7.36 4.79 11.36
C THR A 18 6.15 5.66 11.68
N SER A 19 5.79 5.74 12.98
CA SER A 19 4.78 6.69 13.45
C SER A 19 5.31 8.11 13.33
N GLU A 20 4.39 9.05 13.12
CA GLU A 20 4.60 10.49 13.18
C GLU A 20 5.29 10.98 14.46
N GLN A 21 5.28 10.18 15.53
CA GLN A 21 5.97 10.48 16.80
C GLN A 21 7.47 10.15 16.78
N ILE A 22 7.94 9.37 15.81
CA ILE A 22 9.35 8.95 15.72
C ILE A 22 10.16 10.04 15.02
N THR A 23 11.22 10.54 15.67
CA THR A 23 12.06 11.60 15.13
C THR A 23 13.28 11.10 14.37
N GLY A 24 13.86 11.92 13.49
CA GLY A 24 15.17 11.64 12.88
C GLY A 24 15.12 10.58 11.77
N ILE A 25 13.99 10.44 11.07
CA ILE A 25 13.80 9.43 10.04
C ILE A 25 14.80 9.68 8.89
N GLY A 26 15.69 8.71 8.67
CA GLY A 26 16.73 8.77 7.65
C GLY A 26 17.90 9.71 7.96
N ALA A 27 18.04 10.22 9.19
CA ALA A 27 19.09 11.20 9.53
C ALA A 27 20.51 10.70 9.23
N ASP A 28 20.77 9.42 9.49
CA ASP A 28 22.07 8.76 9.23
C ASP A 28 22.02 7.86 7.98
N PHE A 29 20.99 7.99 7.14
CA PHE A 29 20.90 7.18 5.93
C PHE A 29 22.00 7.61 4.96
N ASP A 30 22.79 6.66 4.48
CA ASP A 30 23.77 6.82 3.40
C ASP A 30 23.33 5.95 2.22
N PRO A 31 23.08 6.54 1.03
CA PRO A 31 22.48 5.80 -0.07
C PRO A 31 23.48 4.81 -0.70
N ASP A 32 24.78 5.12 -0.68
CA ASP A 32 25.81 4.26 -1.22
C ASP A 32 26.07 3.08 -0.30
N VAL A 33 26.16 3.30 1.01
CA VAL A 33 26.28 2.20 1.98
C VAL A 33 25.09 1.24 1.88
N PHE A 34 23.88 1.77 1.75
CA PHE A 34 22.67 0.96 1.59
C PHE A 34 22.74 0.09 0.32
N ALA A 35 23.00 0.71 -0.82
CA ALA A 35 22.97 -0.01 -2.09
C ALA A 35 24.19 -0.92 -2.28
N ASP A 36 25.37 -0.55 -1.77
CA ASP A 36 26.57 -1.41 -1.75
C ASP A 36 26.34 -2.65 -0.89
N THR A 37 25.68 -2.50 0.27
CA THR A 37 25.34 -3.64 1.13
C THR A 37 24.44 -4.64 0.39
N LEU A 38 23.42 -4.15 -0.31
CA LEU A 38 22.52 -4.98 -1.10
C LEU A 38 23.25 -5.67 -2.26
N ALA A 39 24.12 -4.95 -2.97
CA ALA A 39 24.90 -5.48 -4.08
C ALA A 39 25.89 -6.57 -3.61
N GLN A 40 26.60 -6.34 -2.50
CA GLN A 40 27.49 -7.34 -1.88
C GLN A 40 26.72 -8.57 -1.41
N ALA A 41 25.48 -8.40 -0.96
CA ALA A 41 24.58 -9.49 -0.62
C ALA A 41 23.91 -10.15 -1.85
N HIS A 42 24.25 -9.76 -3.08
CA HIS A 42 23.65 -10.24 -4.32
C HIS A 42 22.11 -10.12 -4.37
N VAL A 43 21.56 -9.11 -3.72
CA VAL A 43 20.14 -8.75 -3.81
C VAL A 43 19.86 -8.17 -5.19
N ASN A 44 18.75 -8.55 -5.81
CA ASN A 44 18.35 -8.07 -7.13
C ASN A 44 17.06 -7.23 -7.09
N SER A 45 16.32 -7.27 -5.98
CA SER A 45 15.15 -6.43 -5.79
C SER A 45 14.95 -6.13 -4.30
N ILE A 46 14.65 -4.90 -3.95
CA ILE A 46 14.25 -4.50 -2.59
C ILE A 46 13.00 -3.63 -2.65
N THR A 47 11.98 -3.95 -1.87
CA THR A 47 10.79 -3.10 -1.76
C THR A 47 11.07 -1.93 -0.80
N CYS A 48 10.88 -0.69 -1.27
CA CYS A 48 11.08 0.55 -0.49
C CYS A 48 9.78 1.36 -0.39
N PHE A 49 9.66 2.22 0.63
CA PHE A 49 8.37 2.73 1.08
C PHE A 49 8.05 4.11 0.53
N ALA A 50 6.96 4.21 -0.25
CA ALA A 50 6.30 5.49 -0.50
C ALA A 50 5.44 5.88 0.69
N ARG A 51 4.57 4.97 1.13
CA ARG A 51 3.59 5.23 2.19
C ARG A 51 3.39 4.03 3.12
N CYS A 52 3.67 4.20 4.40
CA CYS A 52 3.54 3.14 5.42
C CYS A 52 2.12 3.03 5.99
N HIS A 53 1.87 2.05 6.86
CA HIS A 53 0.58 1.86 7.54
C HIS A 53 0.18 3.00 8.50
N HIS A 54 1.13 3.84 8.95
CA HIS A 54 0.77 5.07 9.66
C HIS A 54 0.18 6.14 8.73
N GLY A 55 0.26 5.93 7.41
CA GLY A 55 -0.21 6.87 6.39
C GLY A 55 0.80 7.94 6.01
N MET A 56 2.03 7.86 6.53
CA MET A 56 3.12 8.82 6.31
C MET A 56 3.91 8.55 5.03
N LEU A 57 4.38 9.61 4.37
CA LEU A 57 5.16 9.61 3.14
C LEU A 57 6.65 9.84 3.39
N TYR A 58 7.50 9.15 2.62
CA TYR A 58 8.98 9.23 2.70
C TYR A 58 9.61 9.93 1.49
N TYR A 59 8.86 10.82 0.85
CA TYR A 59 9.29 11.66 -0.27
C TYR A 59 8.53 13.00 -0.25
N GLN A 60 9.01 13.99 -0.98
CA GLN A 60 8.36 15.30 -1.10
C GLN A 60 7.15 15.26 -2.04
N SER A 61 6.01 14.80 -1.53
CA SER A 61 4.74 14.81 -2.25
C SER A 61 4.27 16.24 -2.56
N LYS A 62 3.77 16.43 -3.78
CA LYS A 62 3.17 17.69 -4.25
C LYS A 62 1.65 17.70 -4.05
N ARG A 63 1.01 16.55 -4.20
CA ARG A 63 -0.44 16.36 -4.09
C ARG A 63 -0.89 16.16 -2.64
N PHE A 64 -0.04 15.57 -1.80
CA PHE A 64 -0.35 15.23 -0.41
C PHE A 64 0.75 15.69 0.57
N PRO A 65 1.14 16.98 0.56
CA PRO A 65 2.21 17.48 1.42
C PRO A 65 1.93 17.31 2.92
N GLU A 66 0.65 17.26 3.32
CA GLU A 66 0.21 17.05 4.70
C GLU A 66 0.54 15.64 5.24
N ARG A 67 0.87 14.70 4.35
CA ARG A 67 1.22 13.32 4.70
C ARG A 67 2.71 13.06 4.76
N ILE A 68 3.56 14.03 4.39
CA ILE A 68 5.02 13.89 4.51
C ILE A 68 5.34 13.64 5.98
N HIS A 69 6.13 12.60 6.25
CA HIS A 69 6.48 12.24 7.62
C HIS A 69 7.09 13.46 8.34
N PRO A 70 6.52 13.93 9.46
CA PRO A 70 6.86 15.25 10.04
C PRO A 70 8.31 15.35 10.52
N HIS A 71 8.94 14.21 10.77
CA HIS A 71 10.33 14.11 11.18
C HIS A 71 11.23 13.41 10.16
N LEU A 72 10.89 13.52 8.87
CA LEU A 72 11.74 13.07 7.77
C LEU A 72 12.98 13.95 7.66
N ALA A 73 14.07 13.52 8.32
CA ALA A 73 15.34 14.24 8.29
C ALA A 73 15.99 14.21 6.90
N ARG A 74 15.65 13.22 6.07
CA ARG A 74 16.11 13.09 4.69
C ARG A 74 14.92 13.18 3.71
N PRO A 75 14.57 14.40 3.23
CA PRO A 75 13.32 14.69 2.51
C PRO A 75 13.00 13.81 1.29
N ASN A 76 14.04 13.29 0.62
CA ASN A 76 13.95 12.49 -0.60
C ASN A 76 14.39 11.03 -0.39
N LEU A 77 14.23 10.51 0.83
CA LEU A 77 14.69 9.17 1.23
C LEU A 77 14.35 8.08 0.20
N LEU A 78 13.10 7.99 -0.26
CA LEU A 78 12.70 6.99 -1.25
C LEU A 78 13.40 7.19 -2.60
N ILE A 79 13.50 8.43 -3.09
CA ILE A 79 14.12 8.74 -4.40
C ILE A 79 15.61 8.37 -4.36
N GLU A 80 16.31 8.72 -3.28
CA GLU A 80 17.73 8.40 -3.13
C GLU A 80 17.98 6.89 -2.97
N GLN A 81 17.06 6.16 -2.31
CA GLN A 81 17.08 4.69 -2.29
C GLN A 81 16.95 4.10 -3.69
N ILE A 82 16.01 4.61 -4.50
CA ILE A 82 15.77 4.17 -5.88
C ILE A 82 17.02 4.43 -6.72
N GLU A 83 17.54 5.65 -6.72
CA GLU A 83 18.70 6.05 -7.52
C GLU A 83 19.95 5.20 -7.20
N ALA A 84 20.24 5.00 -5.91
CA ALA A 84 21.43 4.26 -5.50
C ALA A 84 21.35 2.76 -5.81
N CYS A 85 20.16 2.16 -5.68
CA CYS A 85 19.90 0.79 -6.09
C CYS A 85 19.97 0.62 -7.62
N HIS A 86 19.37 1.53 -8.37
CA HIS A 86 19.40 1.51 -9.84
C HIS A 86 20.81 1.61 -10.39
N ALA A 87 21.67 2.43 -9.77
CA ALA A 87 23.09 2.53 -10.13
C ALA A 87 23.85 1.20 -9.99
N ARG A 88 23.33 0.25 -9.20
CA ARG A 88 23.89 -1.10 -8.98
C ARG A 88 23.06 -2.20 -9.64
N GLY A 89 22.09 -1.85 -10.49
CA GLY A 89 21.24 -2.80 -11.20
C GLY A 89 20.23 -3.53 -10.30
N ILE A 90 19.88 -2.94 -9.15
CA ILE A 90 18.93 -3.49 -8.18
C ILE A 90 17.58 -2.81 -8.39
N ARG A 91 16.51 -3.60 -8.55
CA ARG A 91 15.14 -3.08 -8.69
C ARG A 91 14.58 -2.63 -7.35
N VAL A 92 13.73 -1.61 -7.37
CA VAL A 92 13.06 -1.03 -6.21
C VAL A 92 11.55 -0.92 -6.45
N PRO A 93 10.77 -2.01 -6.29
CA PRO A 93 9.32 -1.91 -6.25
C PRO A 93 8.87 -1.01 -5.09
N VAL A 94 7.92 -0.12 -5.36
CA VAL A 94 7.43 0.87 -4.40
C VAL A 94 6.30 0.29 -3.56
N TYR A 95 6.50 0.30 -2.24
CA TYR A 95 5.48 -0.08 -1.27
C TYR A 95 4.45 1.02 -1.09
N VAL A 96 3.19 0.64 -1.22
CA VAL A 96 2.04 1.51 -0.97
C VAL A 96 1.07 0.77 -0.07
N THR A 97 0.79 1.34 1.10
CA THR A 97 -0.26 0.78 1.94
C THR A 97 -1.64 0.87 1.26
N VAL A 98 -2.48 -0.15 1.44
CA VAL A 98 -3.85 -0.24 0.92
C VAL A 98 -4.82 -0.32 2.09
N GLN A 99 -5.07 -1.49 2.69
CA GLN A 99 -6.16 -1.60 3.66
C GLN A 99 -5.79 -1.28 5.11
N TRP A 100 -4.55 -0.91 5.42
CA TRP A 100 -4.20 -0.38 6.75
C TRP A 100 -3.65 1.03 6.64
N ASP A 101 -4.33 2.01 7.22
CA ASP A 101 -3.92 3.41 7.12
C ASP A 101 -4.41 4.24 8.31
N TYR A 102 -3.51 4.44 9.26
CA TYR A 102 -3.81 5.15 10.50
C TYR A 102 -4.20 6.60 10.25
N TYR A 103 -3.39 7.38 9.52
CA TYR A 103 -3.69 8.78 9.23
C TYR A 103 -5.04 8.96 8.55
N THR A 104 -5.30 8.19 7.49
CA THR A 104 -6.56 8.33 6.74
C THR A 104 -7.75 7.91 7.59
N SER A 105 -7.63 6.84 8.38
CA SER A 105 -8.73 6.40 9.24
C SER A 105 -9.15 7.45 10.28
N HIS A 106 -8.23 8.30 10.74
CA HIS A 106 -8.56 9.37 11.69
C HIS A 106 -9.29 10.54 11.03
N LEU A 107 -8.93 10.86 9.78
CA LEU A 107 -9.55 11.96 9.04
C LEU A 107 -10.85 11.55 8.34
N HIS A 108 -10.94 10.29 7.93
CA HIS A 108 -12.06 9.71 7.19
C HIS A 108 -12.56 8.44 7.87
N PRO A 109 -13.13 8.54 9.08
CA PRO A 109 -13.69 7.39 9.77
C PRO A 109 -14.81 6.71 8.96
N GLU A 110 -15.48 7.44 8.06
CA GLU A 110 -16.48 6.89 7.15
C GLU A 110 -15.90 5.94 6.10
N TRP A 111 -14.58 5.93 5.87
CA TRP A 111 -13.92 5.01 4.93
C TRP A 111 -13.44 3.72 5.58
N ILE A 112 -13.66 3.50 6.88
CA ILE A 112 -13.22 2.29 7.57
C ILE A 112 -14.29 1.20 7.42
N LEU A 113 -13.87 -0.07 7.36
CA LEU A 113 -14.76 -1.20 7.42
C LEU A 113 -15.44 -1.29 8.81
N GLU A 114 -16.66 -1.81 8.83
CA GLU A 114 -17.52 -1.90 10.01
C GLU A 114 -17.99 -3.35 10.21
N GLY A 115 -18.00 -3.82 11.46
CA GLY A 115 -18.60 -5.09 11.87
C GLY A 115 -20.13 -5.04 11.78
N ASP A 116 -20.78 -6.21 11.84
CA ASP A 116 -22.25 -6.30 11.74
C ASP A 116 -23.01 -5.87 12.99
N ASP A 117 -22.30 -5.64 14.09
CA ASP A 117 -22.75 -4.98 15.33
C ASP A 117 -22.44 -3.47 15.36
N GLY A 118 -21.83 -2.94 14.30
CA GLY A 118 -21.52 -1.52 14.12
C GLY A 118 -20.17 -1.05 14.66
N HIS A 119 -19.28 -1.94 15.12
CA HIS A 119 -17.93 -1.53 15.54
C HIS A 119 -17.00 -1.30 14.34
N ILE A 120 -16.08 -0.35 14.47
CA ILE A 120 -15.04 -0.12 13.46
C ILE A 120 -14.00 -1.26 13.51
N LEU A 121 -13.65 -1.84 12.36
CA LEU A 121 -12.68 -2.93 12.29
C LEU A 121 -11.23 -2.43 12.45
N GLY A 122 -10.53 -2.89 13.49
CA GLY A 122 -9.14 -2.55 13.77
C GLY A 122 -8.80 -2.60 15.26
N THR A 123 -7.68 -1.99 15.65
CA THR A 123 -7.26 -1.88 17.06
C THR A 123 -8.27 -1.04 17.87
N PRO A 124 -8.83 -1.51 18.99
CA PRO A 124 -9.73 -0.69 19.81
C PRO A 124 -9.10 0.62 20.34
N PRO A 125 -9.88 1.66 20.68
CA PRO A 125 -9.36 2.98 21.07
C PRO A 125 -8.41 3.02 22.27
N PHE A 126 -8.47 2.02 23.16
CA PHE A 126 -7.64 1.94 24.37
C PHE A 126 -6.58 0.83 24.31
N GLU A 127 -6.34 0.30 23.12
CA GLU A 127 -5.30 -0.69 22.88
C GLU A 127 -4.16 -0.09 22.05
N ALA A 128 -2.95 -0.56 22.31
CA ALA A 128 -1.79 -0.17 21.53
C ALA A 128 -1.89 -0.77 20.12
N GLY A 129 -1.82 0.08 19.09
CA GLY A 129 -1.80 -0.32 17.69
C GLY A 129 -2.41 0.72 16.77
N PHE A 130 -2.03 0.66 15.50
CA PHE A 130 -2.41 1.62 14.47
C PHE A 130 -3.24 0.97 13.34
N TYR A 131 -3.68 -0.27 13.54
CA TYR A 131 -4.38 -1.03 12.50
C TYR A 131 -5.83 -0.57 12.39
N ARG A 132 -6.20 -0.06 11.22
CA ARG A 132 -7.58 0.30 10.84
C ARG A 132 -7.83 -0.18 9.43
N TRP A 133 -8.87 -0.98 9.25
CA TRP A 133 -9.16 -1.59 7.95
C TRP A 133 -9.88 -0.63 7.02
N MET A 134 -9.15 -0.07 6.06
CA MET A 134 -9.73 0.83 5.06
C MET A 134 -10.60 0.07 4.05
N ASN A 135 -11.72 0.68 3.69
CA ASN A 135 -12.67 0.16 2.74
C ASN A 135 -12.33 0.58 1.30
N VAL A 136 -11.90 -0.38 0.48
CA VAL A 136 -11.66 -0.18 -0.97
C VAL A 136 -12.94 0.04 -1.77
N ASN A 137 -14.12 -0.12 -1.16
CA ASN A 137 -15.39 0.26 -1.77
C ASN A 137 -15.76 1.74 -1.59
N SER A 138 -15.09 2.45 -0.67
CA SER A 138 -15.29 3.87 -0.42
C SER A 138 -14.47 4.76 -1.38
N PRO A 139 -14.64 6.09 -1.37
CA PRO A 139 -13.80 7.04 -2.11
C PRO A 139 -12.30 6.93 -1.83
N TYR A 140 -11.90 6.20 -0.78
CA TYR A 140 -10.50 5.85 -0.52
C TYR A 140 -9.79 5.21 -1.73
N ALA A 141 -10.50 4.43 -2.55
CA ALA A 141 -9.91 3.83 -3.75
C ALA A 141 -9.44 4.87 -4.78
N ASP A 142 -10.14 6.00 -4.89
CA ASP A 142 -9.74 7.09 -5.78
C ASP A 142 -8.51 7.81 -5.23
N PHE A 143 -8.43 8.02 -3.92
CA PHE A 143 -7.22 8.53 -3.27
C PHE A 143 -6.00 7.63 -3.55
N LEU A 144 -6.16 6.31 -3.48
CA LEU A 144 -5.07 5.37 -3.80
C LEU A 144 -4.58 5.54 -5.25
N LYS A 145 -5.50 5.74 -6.21
CA LYS A 145 -5.14 5.99 -7.61
C LYS A 145 -4.38 7.31 -7.77
N GLU A 146 -4.83 8.37 -7.12
CA GLU A 146 -4.14 9.67 -7.16
C GLU A 146 -2.74 9.61 -6.55
N HIS A 147 -2.55 8.82 -5.49
CA HIS A 147 -1.25 8.55 -4.89
C HIS A 147 -0.34 7.74 -5.82
N VAL A 148 -0.86 6.68 -6.47
CA VAL A 148 -0.12 5.89 -7.46
C VAL A 148 0.30 6.74 -8.66
N ALA A 149 -0.59 7.61 -9.15
CA ALA A 149 -0.28 8.52 -10.25
C ALA A 149 0.85 9.48 -9.89
N GLU A 150 0.84 10.06 -8.68
CA GLU A 150 1.94 10.93 -8.24
C GLU A 150 3.28 10.19 -8.17
N ILE A 151 3.29 8.94 -7.70
CA ILE A 151 4.53 8.15 -7.65
C ILE A 151 5.12 8.01 -9.06
N PHE A 152 4.30 7.72 -10.07
CA PHE A 152 4.76 7.70 -11.47
C PHE A 152 5.25 9.07 -11.98
N GLU A 153 4.70 10.18 -11.49
CA GLU A 153 5.12 11.52 -11.88
C GLU A 153 6.47 11.94 -11.27
N LEU A 154 6.80 11.41 -10.09
CA LEU A 154 7.95 11.90 -9.31
C LEU A 154 9.18 10.99 -9.38
N MET A 155 9.03 9.70 -9.69
CA MET A 155 10.13 8.74 -9.66
C MET A 155 9.96 7.61 -10.68
N PRO A 156 11.06 6.96 -11.12
CA PRO A 156 10.94 5.74 -11.90
C PRO A 156 10.36 4.61 -11.05
N VAL A 157 9.48 3.80 -11.66
CA VAL A 157 8.74 2.75 -10.95
C VAL A 157 9.04 1.39 -11.57
N ASP A 158 9.81 0.57 -10.86
CA ASP A 158 10.06 -0.83 -11.25
C ASP A 158 8.84 -1.73 -11.01
N GLY A 159 7.97 -1.32 -10.08
CA GLY A 159 6.77 -2.03 -9.71
C GLY A 159 6.11 -1.48 -8.46
N PHE A 160 4.95 -2.02 -8.12
CA PHE A 160 4.23 -1.75 -6.88
C PHE A 160 4.11 -3.00 -6.02
N PHE A 161 4.29 -2.79 -4.73
CA PHE A 161 3.93 -3.70 -3.66
C PHE A 161 2.76 -3.07 -2.89
N PHE A 162 1.54 -3.49 -3.21
CA PHE A 162 0.32 -3.00 -2.59
C PHE A 162 -0.03 -3.84 -1.36
N ASP A 163 -0.12 -3.21 -0.18
CA ASP A 163 -0.18 -3.95 1.09
C ASP A 163 -1.07 -3.31 2.16
N ILE A 164 -1.95 -3.97 2.90
CA ILE A 164 -2.46 -5.33 2.80
C ILE A 164 -3.76 -5.30 1.99
N VAL A 165 -4.03 -6.37 1.26
CA VAL A 165 -5.18 -6.55 0.37
C VAL A 165 -5.86 -7.90 0.66
N GLN A 166 -6.77 -7.90 1.64
CA GLN A 166 -7.53 -9.04 2.14
C GLN A 166 -9.06 -8.87 1.95
N PRO A 167 -9.79 -9.98 1.73
CA PRO A 167 -11.23 -9.97 1.63
C PRO A 167 -11.84 -9.95 3.04
N ILE A 168 -12.03 -8.74 3.58
CA ILE A 168 -12.63 -8.53 4.90
C ILE A 168 -14.13 -8.16 4.70
N PRO A 169 -15.07 -8.97 5.21
CA PRO A 169 -16.50 -8.62 5.19
C PRO A 169 -16.76 -7.34 5.97
N SER A 170 -17.71 -6.53 5.50
CA SER A 170 -18.06 -5.27 6.15
C SER A 170 -19.54 -4.98 6.02
N ALA A 171 -20.08 -4.36 7.07
CA ALA A 171 -21.41 -3.81 7.13
C ALA A 171 -21.42 -2.27 6.97
N ASP A 172 -20.31 -1.64 6.58
CA ASP A 172 -20.29 -0.19 6.36
C ASP A 172 -21.22 0.25 5.21
N ARG A 173 -21.60 1.53 5.21
CA ARG A 173 -22.57 2.09 4.25
C ARG A 173 -22.19 1.89 2.78
N TYR A 174 -20.92 2.01 2.41
CA TYR A 174 -20.49 1.90 1.01
C TYR A 174 -20.61 0.47 0.51
N THR A 175 -20.20 -0.50 1.32
CA THR A 175 -20.33 -1.92 0.99
C THR A 175 -21.81 -2.32 0.91
N GLN A 176 -22.60 -1.85 1.87
CA GLN A 176 -24.05 -1.96 1.91
C GLN A 176 -24.77 -1.40 0.67
N GLU A 177 -24.43 -0.20 0.22
CA GLU A 177 -24.99 0.42 -0.98
C GLU A 177 -24.65 -0.38 -2.24
N LYS A 178 -23.38 -0.80 -2.40
CA LYS A 178 -22.97 -1.61 -3.56
C LYS A 178 -23.63 -3.00 -3.58
N MET A 179 -23.79 -3.65 -2.42
CA MET A 179 -24.52 -4.92 -2.33
C MET A 179 -25.98 -4.76 -2.79
N ARG A 180 -26.68 -3.74 -2.28
CA ARG A 180 -28.07 -3.48 -2.68
C ARG A 180 -28.20 -3.15 -4.16
N ALA A 181 -27.27 -2.36 -4.71
CA ALA A 181 -27.24 -2.07 -6.14
C ALA A 181 -27.03 -3.32 -7.01
N ALA A 182 -26.37 -4.35 -6.47
CA ALA A 182 -26.21 -5.66 -7.11
C ALA A 182 -27.37 -6.64 -6.82
N GLY A 183 -28.42 -6.21 -6.11
CA GLY A 183 -29.55 -7.07 -5.72
C GLY A 183 -29.22 -8.09 -4.62
N LEU A 184 -28.16 -7.86 -3.85
CA LEU A 184 -27.70 -8.72 -2.77
C LEU A 184 -28.25 -8.23 -1.42
N ASP A 185 -28.54 -9.18 -0.51
CA ASP A 185 -28.95 -8.85 0.86
C ASP A 185 -27.73 -8.65 1.76
N PRO A 186 -27.44 -7.42 2.21
CA PRO A 186 -26.31 -7.15 3.08
C PRO A 186 -26.49 -7.70 4.51
N ALA A 187 -27.70 -8.10 4.92
CA ALA A 187 -27.93 -8.69 6.24
C ALA A 187 -27.40 -10.13 6.35
N ASP A 188 -27.25 -10.84 5.23
CA ASP A 188 -26.71 -12.20 5.19
C ASP A 188 -25.16 -12.19 5.27
N ALA A 189 -24.61 -12.81 6.32
CA ALA A 189 -23.17 -12.88 6.54
C ALA A 189 -22.42 -13.66 5.43
N THR A 190 -23.05 -14.68 4.84
CA THR A 190 -22.48 -15.43 3.72
C THR A 190 -22.37 -14.56 2.48
N VAL A 191 -23.40 -13.73 2.22
CA VAL A 191 -23.41 -12.76 1.14
C VAL A 191 -22.33 -11.69 1.35
N ARG A 192 -22.20 -11.14 2.56
CA ARG A 192 -21.11 -10.20 2.90
C ARG A 192 -19.73 -10.83 2.67
N GLY A 193 -19.55 -12.09 3.06
CA GLY A 193 -18.31 -12.84 2.86
C GLY A 193 -17.92 -12.98 1.38
N GLN A 194 -18.87 -13.41 0.55
CA GLN A 194 -18.64 -13.54 -0.89
C GLN A 194 -18.39 -12.18 -1.55
N PHE A 195 -19.18 -11.17 -1.18
CA PHE A 195 -19.05 -9.81 -1.72
C PHE A 195 -17.70 -9.18 -1.37
N ALA A 196 -17.14 -9.45 -0.20
CA ALA A 196 -15.80 -8.98 0.17
C ALA A 196 -14.72 -9.50 -0.78
N LEU A 197 -14.80 -10.78 -1.18
CA LEU A 197 -13.88 -11.35 -2.16
C LEU A 197 -14.09 -10.76 -3.56
N ASP A 198 -15.35 -10.64 -4.00
CA ASP A 198 -15.68 -10.14 -5.33
C ASP A 198 -15.27 -8.67 -5.50
N SER A 199 -15.56 -7.83 -4.50
CA SER A 199 -15.19 -6.41 -4.50
C SER A 199 -13.68 -6.20 -4.41
N LEU A 200 -12.97 -6.99 -3.62
CA LEU A 200 -11.50 -6.94 -3.58
C LEU A 200 -10.88 -7.35 -4.91
N ASN A 201 -11.41 -8.38 -5.57
CA ASN A 201 -10.96 -8.80 -6.89
C ASN A 201 -11.28 -7.73 -7.96
N ALA A 202 -12.41 -7.04 -7.85
CA ALA A 202 -12.73 -5.90 -8.70
C ALA A 202 -11.74 -4.75 -8.50
N PHE A 203 -11.44 -4.39 -7.24
CA PHE A 203 -10.43 -3.40 -6.88
C PHE A 203 -9.05 -3.76 -7.46
N LYS A 204 -8.59 -5.01 -7.30
CA LYS A 204 -7.31 -5.46 -7.87
C LYS A 204 -7.28 -5.33 -9.38
N ARG A 205 -8.36 -5.68 -10.10
CA ARG A 205 -8.43 -5.54 -11.56
C ARG A 205 -8.39 -4.07 -11.98
N ASP A 206 -9.16 -3.24 -11.31
CA ASP A 206 -9.27 -1.80 -11.59
C ASP A 206 -7.94 -1.06 -11.31
N MET A 207 -7.34 -1.26 -10.13
CA MET A 207 -6.03 -0.71 -9.79
C MET A 207 -4.92 -1.22 -10.74
N THR A 208 -4.97 -2.50 -11.13
CA THR A 208 -4.04 -3.04 -12.13
C THR A 208 -4.19 -2.37 -13.48
N ALA A 209 -5.43 -2.20 -13.96
CA ALA A 209 -5.70 -1.51 -15.22
C ALA A 209 -5.22 -0.05 -15.16
N PHE A 210 -5.44 0.62 -14.03
CA PHE A 210 -4.95 1.97 -13.78
C PHE A 210 -3.41 2.06 -13.88
N VAL A 211 -2.69 1.21 -13.13
CA VAL A 211 -1.22 1.13 -13.20
C VAL A 211 -0.72 0.82 -14.62
N ARG A 212 -1.41 -0.07 -15.34
CA ARG A 212 -1.09 -0.42 -16.73
C ARG A 212 -1.29 0.73 -17.72
N GLY A 213 -2.07 1.74 -17.36
CA GLY A 213 -2.16 3.00 -18.10
C GLY A 213 -0.87 3.83 -18.08
N PHE A 214 -0.02 3.65 -17.06
CA PHE A 214 1.26 4.33 -16.92
C PHE A 214 2.44 3.46 -17.39
N SER A 215 2.41 2.16 -17.07
CA SER A 215 3.50 1.24 -17.42
C SER A 215 3.02 -0.17 -17.69
N SER A 216 3.32 -0.67 -18.89
CA SER A 216 3.08 -2.06 -19.29
C SER A 216 4.08 -3.04 -18.66
N GLU A 217 5.23 -2.57 -18.18
CA GLU A 217 6.35 -3.41 -17.73
C GLU A 217 6.52 -3.49 -16.21
N CYS A 218 6.03 -2.49 -15.45
CA CYS A 218 6.22 -2.49 -14.00
C CYS A 218 5.54 -3.70 -13.34
N SER A 219 6.19 -4.31 -12.34
CA SER A 219 5.60 -5.45 -11.62
C SER A 219 4.47 -4.98 -10.71
N ILE A 220 3.43 -5.78 -10.52
CA ILE A 220 2.34 -5.46 -9.60
C ILE A 220 2.15 -6.66 -8.68
N PHE A 221 2.28 -6.43 -7.38
CA PHE A 221 2.03 -7.43 -6.36
C PHE A 221 1.03 -6.91 -5.34
N TYR A 222 -0.02 -7.69 -5.09
CA TYR A 222 -1.00 -7.42 -4.04
C TYR A 222 -0.75 -8.36 -2.89
N ASN A 223 -0.12 -7.86 -1.83
CA ASN A 223 0.15 -8.65 -0.65
C ASN A 223 -1.11 -8.77 0.22
N ALA A 224 -1.35 -9.96 0.74
CA ALA A 224 -2.48 -10.24 1.62
C ALA A 224 -2.01 -10.59 3.05
N GLY A 225 -0.78 -10.24 3.43
CA GLY A 225 -0.12 -10.67 4.67
C GLY A 225 0.26 -12.16 4.66
N HIS A 226 -0.72 -13.05 4.53
CA HIS A 226 -0.50 -14.49 4.35
C HIS A 226 -1.19 -14.98 3.06
N ILE A 227 -0.37 -15.41 2.08
CA ILE A 227 -0.88 -16.01 0.84
C ILE A 227 -1.10 -17.51 1.05
N GLY A 228 -2.32 -17.87 1.44
CA GLY A 228 -2.82 -19.26 1.55
C GLY A 228 -3.65 -19.73 0.33
N PRO A 229 -4.13 -20.99 0.32
CA PRO A 229 -4.84 -21.62 -0.82
C PRO A 229 -6.05 -20.84 -1.35
N ARG A 230 -6.69 -20.03 -0.51
CA ARG A 230 -7.84 -19.15 -0.84
C ARG A 230 -7.51 -17.98 -1.78
N HIS A 231 -6.22 -17.77 -2.10
CA HIS A 231 -5.76 -16.70 -3.00
C HIS A 231 -5.32 -17.22 -4.38
N ARG A 232 -5.57 -18.50 -4.67
CA ARG A 232 -5.38 -19.10 -6.00
C ARG A 232 -6.50 -18.72 -6.95
#